data_AF-A0A957EEA7-F1
#
_entry.id   AF-A0A957EEA7-F1
#
_cell.length_a   1.000
_cell.length_b   1.000
_cell.length_c   1.000
_cell.angle_alpha   90.00
_cell.angle_beta   90.00
_cell.angle_gamma   90.00
#
_symmetry.space_group_name_H-M   'P 1'
#
loop_
_entity.id
_entity.type
_entity.pdbx_description
1 polymer ?
#
loop_
_entity_poly.entity_id
_entity_poly.type
_entity_poly.pdbx_seq_one_letter_code
_entity_poly.pdbx_strand_id
1 'polypeptide(L)'
;VFLAPLDPVSARGRAKVLFGFDYVWEVYKPEDKRKFGYYALPVLWGEWLVARFDSKLDRATNTLVILGFWLEDEALGKDEAFAEALARGFQRFVTFLGASQLDVTAVSEPLLRHHTELLGQHR
;
A
#
# COMPACT_ATOMS: atom_id res chain seq x y z
N VAL A 1 1.27 0.37 -9.21
CA VAL A 1 1.88 -0.96 -8.94
C VAL A 1 2.34 -0.97 -7.50
N PHE A 2 2.27 -2.11 -6.82
CA PHE A 2 2.84 -2.24 -5.48
C PHE A 2 4.18 -2.94 -5.58
N LEU A 3 5.19 -2.34 -4.99
CA LEU A 3 6.56 -2.82 -5.04
C LEU A 3 6.87 -3.58 -3.76
N ALA A 4 7.54 -4.72 -3.90
CA ALA A 4 8.05 -5.45 -2.77
C ALA A 4 9.26 -4.69 -2.14
N PRO A 5 9.52 -4.86 -0.84
CA PRO A 5 10.66 -4.25 -0.17
C PRO A 5 12.03 -4.53 -0.81
N LEU A 6 12.17 -5.68 -1.46
CA LEU A 6 13.41 -6.13 -2.10
C LEU A 6 13.43 -5.98 -3.62
N ASP A 7 12.40 -5.34 -4.21
CA ASP A 7 12.45 -5.00 -5.62
C ASP A 7 13.66 -4.10 -5.91
N PRO A 8 14.30 -4.20 -7.10
CA PRO A 8 15.53 -3.48 -7.40
C PRO A 8 15.48 -1.97 -7.10
N VAL A 9 14.30 -1.36 -7.28
CA VAL A 9 14.04 0.06 -7.05
C VAL A 9 13.97 0.44 -5.57
N SER A 10 13.48 -0.47 -4.72
CA SER A 10 13.31 -0.30 -3.27
C SER A 10 14.58 -0.68 -2.49
N ALA A 11 15.40 -1.56 -3.06
CA ALA A 11 16.58 -2.09 -2.41
C ALA A 11 17.73 -1.06 -2.28
N ARG A 12 18.45 -1.15 -1.16
CA ARG A 12 19.75 -0.46 -0.93
C ARG A 12 19.73 1.06 -1.13
N GLY A 13 18.63 1.72 -0.72
CA GLY A 13 18.52 3.18 -0.71
C GLY A 13 18.29 3.84 -2.07
N ARG A 14 18.11 3.06 -3.15
CA ARG A 14 17.88 3.61 -4.50
C ARG A 14 16.60 4.41 -4.60
N ALA A 15 15.57 4.04 -3.85
CA ALA A 15 14.29 4.77 -3.82
C ALA A 15 14.47 6.25 -3.46
N LYS A 16 15.40 6.57 -2.56
CA LYS A 16 15.70 7.95 -2.18
C LYS A 16 16.38 8.72 -3.32
N VAL A 17 17.34 8.10 -3.99
CA VAL A 17 18.11 8.73 -5.08
C VAL A 17 17.24 8.97 -6.31
N LEU A 18 16.37 8.01 -6.65
CA LEU A 18 15.57 8.06 -7.88
C LEU A 18 14.24 8.81 -7.72
N PHE A 19 13.61 8.74 -6.54
CA PHE A 19 12.25 9.26 -6.33
C PHE A 19 12.15 10.24 -5.16
N GLY A 20 13.24 10.56 -4.46
CA GLY A 20 13.17 11.35 -3.23
C GLY A 20 12.52 10.62 -2.04
N PHE A 21 12.19 9.34 -2.21
CA PHE A 21 11.37 8.55 -1.30
C PHE A 21 12.20 7.86 -0.20
N ASP A 22 12.06 8.32 1.05
CA ASP A 22 12.78 7.77 2.19
C ASP A 22 12.22 6.40 2.60
N TYR A 23 12.85 5.34 2.11
CA TYR A 23 12.42 3.97 2.32
C TYR A 23 13.48 3.13 3.00
N VAL A 24 13.08 2.48 4.09
CA VAL A 24 13.86 1.49 4.82
C VAL A 24 12.96 0.29 5.06
N TRP A 25 13.45 -0.90 4.77
CA TRP A 25 12.73 -2.13 5.11
C TRP A 25 12.90 -2.41 6.61
N GLU A 26 11.82 -2.21 7.37
CA GLU A 26 11.87 -2.18 8.85
C GLU A 26 11.64 -3.55 9.51
N VAL A 27 11.67 -4.63 8.73
CA VAL A 27 11.43 -6.01 9.20
C VAL A 27 12.33 -6.42 10.36
N TYR A 28 13.56 -5.90 10.40
CA TYR A 28 14.57 -6.19 11.43
C TYR A 28 14.50 -5.25 12.63
N LYS A 29 13.69 -4.19 12.58
CA LYS A 29 13.49 -3.32 13.73
C LYS A 29 12.54 -4.00 14.73
N PRO A 30 12.75 -3.81 16.04
CA PRO A 30 11.73 -4.05 17.05
C PRO A 30 10.42 -3.35 16.67
N GLU A 31 9.28 -3.95 17.00
CA GLU A 31 7.95 -3.47 16.57
C GLU A 31 7.69 -2.02 16.97
N ASP A 32 8.06 -1.63 18.20
CA ASP A 32 7.93 -0.27 18.74
C ASP A 32 8.84 0.78 18.06
N LYS A 33 9.79 0.33 17.25
CA LYS A 33 10.74 1.19 16.50
C LYS A 33 10.40 1.30 15.01
N ARG A 34 9.36 0.62 14.54
CA ARG A 34 8.91 0.70 13.15
C ARG A 34 8.10 1.98 12.94
N LYS A 35 8.37 2.68 11.84
CA LYS A 35 7.62 3.86 11.40
C LYS A 35 6.45 3.48 10.51
N PHE A 36 6.65 2.52 9.61
CA PHE A 36 5.69 2.16 8.56
C PHE A 36 5.25 0.70 8.59
N GLY A 37 5.75 -0.10 9.54
CA GLY A 37 5.30 -1.47 9.75
C GLY A 37 6.29 -2.55 9.30
N TYR A 38 5.85 -3.81 9.32
CA TYR A 38 6.74 -4.97 9.13
C TYR A 38 7.12 -5.16 7.65
N TYR A 39 6.18 -4.96 6.74
CA TYR A 39 6.34 -5.21 5.32
C TYR A 39 5.75 -4.05 4.49
N ALA A 40 6.18 -2.82 4.79
CA ALA A 40 5.71 -1.64 4.06
C ALA A 40 6.04 -1.72 2.55
N LEU A 41 5.03 -1.71 1.69
CA LEU A 41 5.13 -1.75 0.23
C LEU A 41 5.01 -0.34 -0.35
N PRO A 42 5.97 0.13 -1.16
CA PRO A 42 5.82 1.37 -1.93
C PRO A 42 4.75 1.24 -3.03
N VAL A 43 4.04 2.34 -3.28
CA VAL A 43 3.04 2.47 -4.35
C VAL A 43 3.59 3.34 -5.46
N LEU A 44 3.86 2.72 -6.62
CA LEU A 44 4.26 3.42 -7.84
C LEU A 44 3.00 3.81 -8.64
N TRP A 45 2.86 5.11 -8.92
CA TRP A 45 1.82 5.65 -9.80
C TRP A 45 2.44 6.67 -10.76
N GLY A 46 2.18 6.48 -12.06
CA GLY A 46 2.94 7.17 -13.11
C GLY A 46 4.44 6.87 -12.96
N GLU A 47 5.23 7.93 -12.77
CA GLU A 47 6.68 7.88 -12.65
C GLU A 47 7.18 8.01 -11.20
N TRP A 48 6.28 8.08 -10.21
CA TRP A 48 6.63 8.44 -8.83
C TRP A 48 6.17 7.40 -7.80
N LEU A 49 6.96 7.25 -6.73
CA LEU A 49 6.53 6.55 -5.52
C LEU A 49 5.70 7.52 -4.69
N VAL A 50 4.38 7.35 -4.72
CA VAL A 50 3.43 8.35 -4.22
C VAL A 50 2.80 7.99 -2.87
N ALA A 51 2.92 6.72 -2.47
CA ALA A 51 2.40 6.25 -1.21
C ALA A 51 3.16 5.00 -0.73
N ARG A 52 2.81 4.52 0.45
CA ARG A 52 3.23 3.23 1.00
C ARG A 52 2.15 2.66 1.89
N PHE A 53 2.11 1.34 2.04
CA PHE A 53 1.20 0.68 2.96
C PHE A 53 1.81 -0.56 3.58
N ASP A 54 1.43 -0.88 4.81
CA ASP A 54 1.72 -2.17 5.43
C ASP A 54 0.45 -3.02 5.42
N SER A 55 0.63 -4.33 5.29
CA SER A 55 -0.51 -5.25 5.23
C SER A 55 -0.19 -6.60 5.83
N LYS A 56 -1.24 -7.33 6.22
CA LYS A 56 -1.18 -8.73 6.61
C LYS A 56 -2.30 -9.50 5.93
N LEU A 57 -2.02 -10.75 5.56
CA LEU A 57 -3.07 -11.69 5.18
C LEU A 57 -3.49 -12.47 6.42
N ASP A 58 -4.68 -12.17 6.95
CA ASP A 58 -5.30 -12.99 7.98
C ASP A 58 -5.84 -14.28 7.33
N ARG A 59 -5.19 -15.39 7.64
CA ARG A 59 -5.52 -16.70 7.06
C ARG A 59 -6.77 -17.33 7.67
N ALA A 60 -7.18 -16.92 8.87
CA ALA A 60 -8.37 -17.46 9.52
C ALA A 60 -9.65 -16.94 8.84
N THR A 61 -9.63 -15.66 8.44
CA THR A 61 -10.75 -14.97 7.78
C THR A 61 -10.57 -14.84 6.26
N ASN A 62 -9.37 -15.17 5.76
CA ASN A 62 -8.94 -14.96 4.37
C ASN A 62 -9.11 -13.50 3.91
N THR A 63 -8.68 -12.59 4.78
CA THR A 63 -8.79 -11.14 4.60
C THR A 63 -7.41 -10.51 4.49
N LEU A 64 -7.16 -9.79 3.40
CA LEU A 64 -6.04 -8.88 3.31
C LEU A 64 -6.36 -7.63 4.14
N VAL A 65 -5.64 -7.42 5.23
CA VAL A 65 -5.84 -6.28 6.12
C VAL A 65 -4.74 -5.26 5.87
N ILE A 66 -5.12 -4.04 5.52
CA ILE A 66 -4.21 -2.89 5.47
C ILE A 66 -4.03 -2.39 6.91
N LEU A 67 -2.78 -2.42 7.38
CA LEU A 67 -2.42 -2.03 8.75
C LEU A 67 -2.09 -0.54 8.86
N GLY A 68 -1.63 0.06 7.76
CA GLY A 68 -1.37 1.48 7.65
C GLY A 68 -1.17 1.87 6.20
N PHE A 69 -1.51 3.12 5.87
CA PHE A 69 -1.40 3.71 4.55
C PHE A 69 -0.89 5.15 4.71
N TRP A 70 0.12 5.54 3.92
CA TRP A 70 0.74 6.86 4.01
C TRP A 70 0.97 7.40 2.60
N LEU A 71 0.45 8.60 2.35
CA LEU A 71 0.72 9.37 1.14
C LEU A 71 2.03 10.15 1.29
N GLU A 72 2.76 10.30 0.19
CA GLU A 72 3.89 11.24 0.12
C GLU A 72 3.42 12.68 -0.18
N ASP A 73 2.23 12.81 -0.80
CA ASP A 73 1.53 14.08 -1.01
C ASP A 73 0.04 13.90 -0.63
N GLU A 74 -0.41 14.63 0.39
CA GLU A 74 -1.79 14.58 0.88
C GLU A 74 -2.83 15.01 -0.17
N ALA A 75 -2.43 15.79 -1.18
CA ALA A 75 -3.32 16.21 -2.26
C ALA A 75 -3.89 15.00 -3.03
N LEU A 76 -3.13 13.89 -3.12
CA LEU A 76 -3.58 12.66 -3.77
C LEU A 76 -4.74 11.97 -3.05
N GLY A 77 -4.97 12.30 -1.77
CA GLY A 77 -6.13 11.80 -1.03
C GLY A 77 -7.48 12.26 -1.60
N LYS A 78 -7.46 13.26 -2.50
CA LYS A 78 -8.63 13.82 -3.18
C LYS A 78 -8.59 13.64 -4.70
N ASP A 79 -7.61 12.91 -5.22
CA ASP A 79 -7.46 12.67 -6.65
C ASP A 79 -8.27 11.45 -7.08
N GLU A 80 -9.26 11.66 -7.94
CA GLU A 80 -10.17 10.62 -8.42
C GLU A 80 -9.43 9.53 -9.24
N ALA A 81 -8.51 9.95 -10.10
CA ALA A 81 -7.78 9.03 -10.97
C ALA A 81 -6.84 8.14 -10.16
N PHE A 82 -6.22 8.70 -9.11
CA PHE A 82 -5.43 7.94 -8.16
C PHE A 82 -6.30 6.99 -7.35
N ALA A 83 -7.46 7.45 -6.84
CA ALA A 83 -8.40 6.61 -6.07
C ALA A 83 -8.81 5.36 -6.84
N GLU A 84 -9.23 5.53 -8.10
CA GLU A 84 -9.59 4.41 -8.96
C GLU A 84 -8.39 3.49 -9.25
N ALA A 85 -7.22 4.06 -9.53
CA ALA A 85 -6.02 3.28 -9.85
C ALA A 85 -5.53 2.46 -8.64
N LEU A 86 -5.60 3.04 -7.45
CA LEU A 86 -5.28 2.41 -6.18
C LEU A 86 -6.23 1.25 -5.90
N ALA A 87 -7.54 1.47 -6.04
CA ALA A 87 -8.56 0.46 -5.84
C ALA A 87 -8.35 -0.74 -6.79
N ARG A 88 -8.10 -0.50 -8.08
CA ARG A 88 -7.73 -1.55 -9.05
C ARG A 88 -6.42 -2.26 -8.66
N GLY A 89 -5.46 -1.53 -8.08
CA GLY A 89 -4.22 -2.07 -7.56
C GLY A 89 -4.46 -3.07 -6.43
N PHE A 90 -5.25 -2.69 -5.43
CA PHE A 90 -5.64 -3.57 -4.34
C PHE A 90 -6.42 -4.79 -4.82
N GLN A 91 -7.34 -4.64 -5.77
CA GLN A 91 -8.07 -5.76 -6.34
C GLN A 91 -7.10 -6.81 -6.94
N ARG A 92 -6.12 -6.37 -7.75
CA ARG A 92 -5.09 -7.28 -8.30
C ARG A 92 -4.25 -7.93 -7.20
N PHE A 93 -3.94 -7.19 -6.15
CA PHE A 93 -3.12 -7.71 -5.05
C PHE A 93 -3.88 -8.73 -4.19
N VAL A 94 -5.16 -8.49 -3.92
CA VAL A 94 -6.08 -9.47 -3.31
C VAL A 94 -6.12 -10.75 -4.13
N THR A 95 -6.30 -10.65 -5.45
CA THR A 95 -6.28 -11.82 -6.36
C THR A 95 -4.92 -12.54 -6.32
N PHE A 96 -3.81 -11.80 -6.40
CA PHE A 96 -2.47 -12.36 -6.35
C PHE A 96 -2.20 -13.16 -5.06
N LEU A 97 -2.67 -12.66 -3.92
CA LEU A 97 -2.51 -13.30 -2.62
C LEU A 97 -3.55 -14.41 -2.35
N GLY A 98 -4.55 -14.59 -3.20
CA GLY A 98 -5.64 -15.55 -2.99
C GLY A 98 -6.64 -15.14 -1.90
N ALA A 99 -6.66 -13.87 -1.52
CA ALA A 99 -7.56 -13.34 -0.50
C ALA A 99 -9.00 -13.24 -1.02
N SER A 100 -9.99 -13.43 -0.12
CA SER A 100 -11.41 -13.24 -0.44
C SER A 100 -11.92 -11.85 -0.10
N GLN A 101 -11.30 -11.21 0.88
CA GLN A 101 -11.74 -9.92 1.43
C GLN A 101 -10.56 -8.95 1.53
N LEU A 102 -10.90 -7.67 1.62
CA LEU A 102 -9.98 -6.57 1.83
C LEU A 102 -10.52 -5.67 2.93
N ASP A 103 -9.72 -5.44 3.97
CA ASP A 103 -9.99 -4.46 5.01
C ASP A 103 -9.05 -3.25 4.81
N VAL A 104 -9.65 -2.11 4.48
CA VAL A 104 -8.97 -0.83 4.26
C VAL A 104 -9.29 0.21 5.33
N THR A 105 -9.71 -0.22 6.51
CA THR A 105 -10.07 0.66 7.63
C THR A 105 -8.92 1.59 8.03
N ALA A 106 -7.67 1.22 7.75
CA ALA A 106 -6.49 2.05 8.01
C ALA A 106 -6.23 3.17 6.97
N VAL A 107 -6.94 3.19 5.83
CA VAL A 107 -6.80 4.26 4.81
C VAL A 107 -7.64 5.46 5.24
N SER A 108 -7.01 6.53 5.75
CA SER A 108 -7.71 7.67 6.34
C SER A 108 -8.46 8.54 5.33
N GLU A 109 -8.05 8.52 4.06
CA GLU A 109 -8.59 9.40 3.02
C GLU A 109 -9.96 8.87 2.54
N PRO A 110 -11.06 9.60 2.76
CA PRO A 110 -12.41 9.08 2.51
C PRO A 110 -12.63 8.65 1.06
N LEU A 111 -12.08 9.41 0.09
CA LEU A 111 -12.20 9.09 -1.33
C LEU A 111 -11.49 7.78 -1.68
N LEU A 112 -10.23 7.62 -1.23
CA LEU A 112 -9.44 6.42 -1.49
C LEU A 112 -10.09 5.18 -0.87
N ARG A 113 -10.59 5.31 0.36
CA ARG A 113 -11.30 4.24 1.06
C ARG A 113 -12.57 3.83 0.31
N HIS A 114 -13.40 4.79 -0.06
CA HIS A 114 -14.66 4.54 -0.76
C HIS A 114 -14.47 3.76 -2.06
N HIS A 115 -13.54 4.20 -2.92
CA HIS A 115 -13.22 3.51 -4.17
C HIS A 115 -12.73 2.08 -3.94
N THR A 116 -11.92 1.87 -2.91
CA THR A 116 -11.35 0.56 -2.60
C THR A 116 -12.40 -0.40 -2.04
N GLU A 117 -13.36 0.09 -1.25
CA GLU A 117 -14.47 -0.71 -0.71
C GLU A 117 -15.46 -1.14 -1.81
N LEU A 118 -15.79 -0.24 -2.75
CA LEU A 118 -16.74 -0.53 -3.83
C LEU A 118 -16.28 -1.65 -4.77
N LEU A 119 -14.99 -1.68 -5.12
CA LEU A 119 -14.45 -2.75 -5.99
C LEU A 119 -14.43 -4.13 -5.30
N GLY A 120 -14.48 -4.18 -3.97
CA GLY A 120 -14.59 -5.44 -3.21
C GLY A 120 -15.96 -6.10 -3.27
N GLN A 121 -17.01 -5.36 -3.65
CA GLN A 121 -18.41 -5.81 -3.64
C GLN A 121 -18.89 -6.35 -5.00
N HIS A 122 -18.18 -6.05 -6.09
CA HIS A 122 -18.50 -6.54 -7.43
C HIS A 122 -17.74 -7.84 -7.74
N ARG A 123 -18.09 -8.91 -7.04
CA ARG A 123 -17.67 -10.28 -7.37
C ARG A 123 -18.86 -11.09 -7.84
#